data_AF-A0A8H5F8X9-F1
#
_entry.id   AF-A0A8H5F8X9-F1
#
_cell.length_a   1.000
_cell.length_b   1.000
_cell.length_c   1.000
_cell.angle_alpha   90.00
_cell.angle_beta   90.00
_cell.angle_gamma   90.00
#
_symmetry.space_group_name_H-M   'P 1'
#
loop_
_entity.id
_entity.type
_entity.pdbx_description
1 polymer ?
#
loop_
_entity_poly.entity_id
_entity_poly.type
_entity_poly.pdbx_seq_one_letter_code
_entity_poly.pdbx_strand_id
1 'polypeptide(L)'
;MKKCTPTKKAQILYLRQDGKTFAEIGNDLGLNRTTVSRTYHDLEKQGYNPDFYLKKDIPGRPQLLTPHAEQRAEQAITSGECMNATDVQHTLFPNISASTLRRMFLRKGMKGRICWKKPWLSKIHVQQ
;
A
#
# COMPACT_ATOMS: atom_id res chain seq x y z
N MET A 1 10.26 -7.31 -15.10
CA MET A 1 11.56 -6.64 -15.36
C MET A 1 12.47 -6.88 -14.16
N LYS A 2 13.66 -7.48 -14.35
CA LYS A 2 14.58 -7.78 -13.25
C LYS A 2 15.22 -6.48 -12.76
N LYS A 3 15.20 -6.21 -11.44
CA LYS A 3 15.84 -5.01 -10.89
C LYS A 3 17.36 -5.13 -10.99
N CYS A 4 18.03 -4.01 -11.27
CA CYS A 4 19.49 -3.95 -11.26
C CYS A 4 20.01 -4.21 -9.85
N THR A 5 20.95 -5.15 -9.68
CA THR A 5 21.52 -5.47 -8.38
C THR A 5 22.47 -4.36 -7.92
N PRO A 6 22.69 -4.16 -6.61
CA PRO A 6 23.61 -3.15 -6.09
C PRO A 6 25.00 -3.21 -6.72
N THR A 7 25.54 -4.41 -6.90
CA THR A 7 26.83 -4.65 -7.58
C THR A 7 26.84 -4.12 -9.01
N LYS A 8 25.77 -4.39 -9.78
CA LYS A 8 25.66 -3.87 -11.16
C LYS A 8 25.47 -2.35 -11.17
N LYS A 9 24.77 -1.77 -10.20
CA LYS A 9 24.67 -0.30 -10.07
C LYS A 9 26.05 0.33 -9.84
N ALA A 10 26.86 -0.24 -8.96
CA ALA A 10 28.23 0.21 -8.72
C ALA A 10 29.11 0.09 -9.99
N GLN A 11 29.02 -1.03 -10.71
CA GLN A 11 29.72 -1.22 -11.98
C GLN A 11 29.28 -0.21 -13.04
N ILE A 12 27.99 0.10 -13.14
CA ILE A 12 27.49 1.13 -14.07
C ILE A 12 28.12 2.50 -13.76
N LEU A 13 28.20 2.88 -12.48
CA LEU A 13 28.82 4.15 -12.08
C LEU A 13 30.31 4.18 -12.45
N TYR A 14 31.04 3.12 -12.10
CA TYR A 14 32.48 3.00 -12.36
C TYR A 14 32.80 3.01 -13.85
N LEU A 15 32.12 2.17 -14.65
CA LEU A 15 32.34 2.09 -16.09
C LEU A 15 31.93 3.38 -16.81
N ARG A 16 30.98 4.14 -16.27
CA ARG A 16 30.62 5.44 -16.83
C ARG A 16 31.66 6.51 -16.52
N GLN A 17 32.27 6.47 -15.33
CA GLN A 17 33.42 7.32 -14.97
C GLN A 17 34.65 7.01 -15.85
N ASP A 18 34.82 5.75 -16.24
CA ASP A 18 35.83 5.27 -17.20
C ASP A 18 35.54 5.71 -18.66
N GLY A 19 34.43 6.43 -18.90
CA GLY A 19 34.11 7.01 -20.21
C GLY A 19 33.30 6.11 -21.14
N LYS A 20 33.01 4.86 -20.77
CA LYS A 20 32.21 3.95 -21.61
C LYS A 20 30.81 4.50 -21.89
N THR A 21 30.27 4.13 -23.04
CA THR A 21 28.91 4.47 -23.44
C THR A 21 27.89 3.56 -22.74
N PHE A 22 26.64 4.01 -22.63
CA PHE A 22 25.58 3.19 -22.02
C PHE A 22 25.28 1.89 -22.78
N ALA A 23 25.57 1.85 -24.09
CA ALA A 23 25.36 0.66 -24.91
C ALA A 23 26.41 -0.41 -24.59
N GLU A 24 27.68 -0.01 -24.51
CA GLU A 24 28.79 -0.89 -24.15
C GLU A 24 28.62 -1.45 -22.73
N ILE A 25 28.29 -0.58 -21.76
CA ILE A 25 28.00 -1.01 -20.37
C ILE A 25 26.83 -2.00 -20.33
N GLY A 26 25.80 -1.78 -21.17
CA GLY A 26 24.68 -2.70 -21.29
C GLY A 26 25.11 -4.08 -21.81
N ASN A 27 25.94 -4.12 -22.84
CA ASN A 27 26.47 -5.35 -23.40
C ASN A 27 27.36 -6.10 -22.38
N ASP A 28 28.27 -5.38 -21.73
CA ASP A 28 29.19 -5.94 -20.72
C ASP A 28 28.45 -6.56 -19.53
N LEU A 29 27.37 -5.91 -19.06
CA LEU A 29 26.62 -6.32 -17.88
C LEU A 29 25.39 -7.18 -18.18
N GLY A 30 25.08 -7.44 -19.45
CA GLY A 30 23.86 -8.11 -19.90
C GLY A 30 22.59 -7.36 -19.48
N LEU A 31 22.58 -6.03 -19.65
CA LEU A 31 21.46 -5.13 -19.32
C LEU A 31 21.03 -4.35 -20.57
N ASN A 32 19.75 -4.00 -20.63
CA ASN A 32 19.28 -3.09 -21.68
C ASN A 32 19.87 -1.69 -21.45
N ARG A 33 20.35 -1.04 -22.52
CA ARG A 33 20.87 0.35 -22.52
C ARG A 33 19.98 1.34 -21.76
N THR A 34 18.66 1.22 -21.89
CA THR A 34 17.69 2.08 -21.18
C THR A 34 17.70 1.86 -19.66
N THR A 35 17.96 0.64 -19.20
CA THR A 35 18.09 0.32 -17.77
C THR A 35 19.38 0.91 -17.21
N VAL A 36 20.48 0.82 -17.97
CA VAL A 36 21.77 1.43 -17.61
C VAL A 36 21.63 2.95 -17.46
N SER A 37 21.10 3.63 -18.49
CA SER A 37 20.92 5.09 -18.48
C SER A 37 20.02 5.56 -17.33
N ARG A 38 18.87 4.92 -17.11
CA ARG A 38 17.99 5.25 -15.97
C ARG A 38 18.70 5.08 -14.62
N THR A 39 19.39 3.96 -14.45
CA THR A 39 20.12 3.66 -13.21
C THR A 39 21.23 4.68 -12.94
N TYR A 40 21.99 5.06 -13.98
CA TYR A 40 23.05 6.07 -13.85
C TYR A 40 22.49 7.42 -13.39
N HIS A 41 21.45 7.95 -14.06
CA HIS A 41 20.86 9.22 -13.66
C HIS A 41 20.19 9.19 -12.29
N ASP A 42 19.65 8.04 -11.87
CA ASP A 42 19.13 7.87 -10.51
C ASP A 42 20.24 7.88 -9.45
N LEU A 43 21.45 7.43 -9.77
CA LEU A 43 22.64 7.52 -8.90
C LEU A 43 23.22 8.93 -8.89
N GLU A 44 23.31 9.57 -10.06
CA GLU A 44 23.81 10.94 -10.22
C GLU A 44 22.98 11.94 -9.40
N LYS A 45 21.65 11.76 -9.34
CA LYS A 45 20.75 12.55 -8.49
C LYS A 45 21.01 12.43 -6.99
N GLN A 46 21.66 11.35 -6.53
CA GLN A 46 21.99 11.15 -5.12
C GLN A 46 23.28 11.89 -4.72
N GLY A 47 24.11 12.32 -5.67
CA GLY A 47 25.32 13.10 -5.44
C GLY A 47 26.61 12.27 -5.35
N TYR A 48 27.62 12.80 -4.64
CA TYR A 48 29.01 12.31 -4.65
C TYR A 48 29.19 10.87 -4.10
N ASN A 49 28.33 10.44 -3.18
CA ASN A 49 28.37 9.09 -2.61
C ASN A 49 26.96 8.44 -2.67
N PRO A 50 26.57 7.90 -3.83
CA PRO A 50 25.22 7.36 -4.02
C PRO A 50 25.05 6.01 -3.29
N ASP A 51 23.88 5.80 -2.68
CA ASP A 51 23.52 4.54 -2.05
C ASP A 51 22.99 3.55 -3.11
N PHE A 52 23.75 2.49 -3.37
CA PHE A 52 23.39 1.44 -4.31
C PHE A 52 22.23 0.55 -3.82
N TYR A 53 21.98 0.51 -2.51
CA TYR A 53 20.92 -0.29 -1.89
C TYR A 53 19.61 0.47 -1.75
N LEU A 54 19.62 1.78 -1.98
CA LEU A 54 18.44 2.61 -1.90
C LEU A 54 17.32 2.05 -2.77
N LYS A 55 16.19 1.78 -2.12
CA LYS A 55 14.94 1.41 -2.76
C LYS A 55 14.03 2.63 -2.72
N LYS A 56 13.51 3.01 -3.88
CA LYS A 56 12.48 4.03 -3.95
C LYS A 56 11.22 3.51 -3.27
N ASP A 57 10.71 4.26 -2.30
CA ASP A 57 9.40 4.03 -1.73
C ASP A 57 8.34 4.25 -2.82
N ILE A 58 7.61 3.19 -3.14
CA ILE A 58 6.50 3.25 -4.07
C ILE A 58 5.24 3.32 -3.22
N PRO A 59 4.48 4.43 -3.25
CA PRO A 59 3.24 4.48 -2.51
C PRO A 59 2.31 3.36 -3.00
N GLY A 60 1.60 2.74 -2.06
CA GLY A 60 0.57 1.78 -2.39
C GLY A 60 -0.59 2.42 -3.17
N ARG A 61 -1.49 1.59 -3.68
CA ARG A 61 -2.76 2.06 -4.25
C ARG A 61 -3.50 2.90 -3.18
N PRO A 62 -4.02 4.09 -3.52
CA PRO A 62 -4.81 4.88 -2.59
C PRO A 62 -5.99 4.07 -2.07
N GLN A 63 -6.32 4.29 -0.81
CA GLN A 63 -7.45 3.59 -0.19
C GLN A 63 -8.77 4.11 -0.75
N LEU A 64 -9.77 3.23 -0.76
CA LEU A 64 -11.10 3.56 -1.25
C LEU A 64 -11.81 4.61 -0.37
N LEU A 65 -11.58 4.53 0.94
CA LEU A 65 -12.11 5.50 1.91
C LEU A 65 -11.11 6.64 2.08
N THR A 66 -11.60 7.87 1.96
CA THR A 66 -10.83 9.07 2.30
C THR A 66 -10.82 9.27 3.82
N PRO A 67 -9.81 9.96 4.39
CA PRO A 67 -9.75 10.22 5.83
C PRO A 67 -11.03 10.87 6.40
N HIS A 68 -11.65 11.77 5.63
CA HIS A 68 -12.92 12.40 6.01
C HIS A 68 -14.09 11.42 6.01
N ALA A 69 -14.17 10.51 5.03
CA ALA A 69 -15.18 9.46 5.01
C ALA A 69 -15.04 8.49 6.19
N GLU A 70 -13.80 8.18 6.58
CA GLU A 70 -13.53 7.37 7.79
C GLU A 70 -14.01 8.06 9.06
N GLN A 71 -13.73 9.35 9.22
CA GLN A 71 -14.16 10.11 10.38
C GLN A 71 -15.68 10.20 10.48
N ARG A 72 -16.37 10.39 9.34
CA ARG A 72 -17.83 10.38 9.31
C ARG A 72 -18.41 9.00 9.69
N ALA A 73 -17.79 7.92 9.23
CA ALA A 73 -18.18 6.56 9.60
C ALA A 73 -18.01 6.29 11.11
N GLU A 74 -16.92 6.78 11.69
CA GLU A 74 -16.62 6.70 13.12
C GLU A 74 -17.60 7.51 13.97
N GLN A 75 -17.92 8.73 13.53
CA GLN A 75 -18.92 9.57 14.17
C GLN A 75 -20.30 8.91 14.18
N ALA A 76 -20.74 8.32 13.06
CA ALA A 76 -22.04 7.65 12.99
C ALA A 76 -22.18 6.48 13.97
N ILE A 77 -21.08 5.78 14.29
CA ILE A 77 -21.09 4.73 15.33
C ILE A 77 -21.07 5.35 16.73
N THR A 78 -20.21 6.34 16.95
CA THR A 78 -20.05 6.98 18.26
C THR A 78 -21.30 7.75 18.68
N SER A 79 -22.00 8.38 17.75
CA SER A 79 -23.27 9.06 17.98
C SER A 79 -24.45 8.10 18.19
N GLY A 80 -24.26 6.81 17.90
CA GLY A 80 -25.31 5.79 18.00
C GLY A 80 -26.28 5.77 16.81
N GLU A 81 -26.05 6.57 15.76
CA GLU A 81 -26.84 6.53 14.52
C GLU A 81 -26.75 5.17 13.82
N CYS A 82 -25.56 4.54 13.88
CA CYS A 82 -25.29 3.23 13.32
C CYS A 82 -24.75 2.29 14.39
N MET A 83 -25.25 1.05 14.44
CA MET A 83 -24.82 0.08 15.45
C MET A 83 -23.64 -0.76 14.99
N ASN A 84 -23.49 -0.95 13.67
CA ASN A 84 -22.47 -1.82 13.10
C ASN A 84 -21.99 -1.33 11.72
N ALA A 85 -20.94 -1.96 11.19
CA ALA A 85 -20.35 -1.61 9.89
C ALA A 85 -21.28 -1.87 8.69
N THR A 86 -22.21 -2.81 8.80
CA THR A 86 -23.24 -3.07 7.78
C THR A 86 -24.27 -1.96 7.76
N ASP A 87 -24.67 -1.43 8.92
CA ASP A 87 -25.57 -0.28 9.01
C ASP A 87 -24.91 0.95 8.37
N VAL A 88 -23.64 1.21 8.72
CA VAL A 88 -22.83 2.30 8.10
C VAL A 88 -22.73 2.13 6.59
N GLN A 89 -22.61 0.89 6.10
CA GLN A 89 -22.61 0.62 4.67
C GLN A 89 -23.92 1.05 4.03
N HIS A 90 -25.06 0.62 4.57
CA HIS A 90 -26.36 0.91 4.01
C HIS A 90 -26.73 2.40 4.09
N THR A 91 -26.34 3.09 5.16
CA THR A 91 -26.70 4.50 5.40
C THR A 91 -25.79 5.49 4.69
N LEU A 92 -24.47 5.28 4.72
CA LEU A 92 -23.49 6.27 4.26
C LEU A 92 -22.75 5.85 3.00
N PHE A 93 -22.46 4.56 2.83
CA PHE A 93 -21.55 4.08 1.78
C PHE A 93 -22.06 2.83 1.06
N PRO A 94 -23.17 2.91 0.30
CA PRO A 94 -23.80 1.74 -0.32
C PRO A 94 -22.87 1.04 -1.33
N ASN A 95 -21.98 1.80 -1.97
CA ASN A 95 -21.03 1.31 -2.97
C ASN A 95 -19.78 0.64 -2.36
N ILE A 96 -19.59 0.73 -1.05
CA ILE A 96 -18.42 0.17 -0.35
C ILE A 96 -18.85 -1.14 0.30
N SER A 97 -17.98 -2.16 0.28
CA SER A 97 -18.30 -3.40 1.00
C SER A 97 -18.24 -3.20 2.52
N ALA A 98 -19.17 -3.82 3.26
CA ALA A 98 -19.10 -3.85 4.74
C ALA A 98 -17.75 -4.38 5.25
N SER A 99 -17.11 -5.32 4.53
CA SER A 99 -15.79 -5.84 4.90
C SER A 99 -14.68 -4.78 4.82
N THR A 100 -14.76 -3.84 3.89
CA THR A 100 -13.83 -2.69 3.83
C THR A 100 -14.04 -1.78 5.04
N LEU A 101 -15.28 -1.48 5.40
CA LEU A 101 -15.60 -0.69 6.60
C LEU A 101 -15.14 -1.37 7.88
N ARG A 102 -15.36 -2.70 8.03
CA ARG A 102 -14.85 -3.47 9.18
C ARG A 102 -13.33 -3.40 9.31
N ARG A 103 -12.59 -3.56 8.21
CA ARG A 103 -11.13 -3.41 8.21
C ARG A 103 -10.70 -2.01 8.61
N MET A 104 -11.40 -0.99 8.12
CA MET A 104 -11.16 0.41 8.50
C MET A 104 -11.38 0.61 10.01
N PHE A 105 -12.52 0.14 10.55
CA PHE A 105 -12.82 0.23 11.98
C PHE A 105 -11.81 -0.52 12.85
N LEU A 106 -11.40 -1.73 12.45
CA LEU A 106 -10.36 -2.49 13.15
C LEU A 106 -9.02 -1.73 13.17
N ARG A 107 -8.62 -1.14 12.04
CA ARG A 107 -7.41 -0.31 11.97
C ARG A 107 -7.50 0.92 12.88
N LYS A 108 -8.70 1.49 13.05
CA LYS A 108 -8.97 2.60 13.98
C LYS A 108 -9.10 2.16 15.45
N GLY A 109 -8.97 0.87 15.74
CA GLY A 109 -9.10 0.33 17.10
C GLY A 109 -10.54 0.10 17.57
N MET A 110 -11.53 0.27 16.69
CA MET A 110 -12.93 -0.05 17.01
C MET A 110 -13.16 -1.55 16.92
N LYS A 111 -13.74 -2.14 17.97
CA LYS A 111 -14.04 -3.57 18.02
C LYS A 111 -15.21 -3.87 17.07
N GLY A 112 -14.90 -4.42 15.89
CA GLY A 112 -15.89 -4.81 14.88
C GLY A 112 -16.72 -6.06 15.22
N ARG A 113 -16.98 -6.35 16.50
CA ARG A 113 -17.90 -7.44 16.87
C ARG A 113 -19.30 -7.03 16.39
N ILE A 114 -19.98 -7.96 15.74
CA ILE A 114 -21.36 -7.77 15.30
C ILE A 114 -22.21 -7.58 16.57
N CYS A 115 -22.78 -6.40 16.76
CA CYS A 115 -23.79 -6.18 17.79
C CYS A 115 -25.10 -6.80 17.31
N TRP A 116 -25.43 -7.98 17.83
CA TRP A 116 -26.71 -8.61 17.58
C TRP A 116 -27.78 -7.93 18.44
N LYS A 117 -28.83 -7.37 17.82
CA LYS A 117 -29.96 -6.76 18.55
C LYS A 117 -30.67 -7.75 19.49
N LYS A 118 -30.65 -9.03 19.13
CA LYS A 118 -31.21 -10.12 19.93
C LYS A 118 -30.13 -11.19 20.12
N PRO A 119 -30.05 -11.83 21.30
CA PRO A 119 -29.17 -12.97 21.47
C PRO A 119 -29.56 -14.06 20.46
N TRP A 120 -28.55 -14.81 20.00
CA TRP A 120 -28.83 -15.98 19.18
C TRP A 120 -29.46 -17.07 20.05
N LEU A 121 -30.73 -17.36 19.80
CA LEU A 121 -31.46 -18.45 20.46
C LEU A 121 -31.31 -19.72 19.63
N SER A 122 -30.46 -20.64 20.09
CA SER A 122 -30.42 -21.99 19.55
C SER A 122 -31.67 -22.78 19.97
N LYS A 123 -31.93 -23.95 19.35
CA LYS A 123 -33.09 -24.81 19.67
C LYS A 123 -33.22 -25.15 21.15
N ILE A 124 -32.10 -25.21 21.87
CA ILE A 124 -32.02 -25.46 23.32
C ILE A 124 -32.74 -24.35 24.12
N HIS A 125 -32.73 -23.11 23.63
CA HIS A 125 -33.32 -21.95 24.31
C HIS A 125 -34.78 -21.70 23.93
N VAL A 126 -35.31 -22.42 22.94
CA VAL A 126 -36.68 -22.24 22.41
C VAL A 126 -37.68 -23.19 23.09
N GLN A 127 -37.21 -24.24 23.78
CA GLN A 127 -38.05 -25.17 24.52
C GLN A 127 -38.14 -24.76 26.00
N GLN A 128 -39.09 -23.88 26.33
CA GLN A 128 -39.64 -23.68 27.67
C GLN A 128 -41.15 -23.47 27.56
#